data_AF-A0A968MZV9-F1
#
_entry.id   AF-A0A968MZV9-F1
#
_cell.length_a   1.000
_cell.length_b   1.000
_cell.length_c   1.000
_cell.angle_alpha   90.00
_cell.angle_beta   90.00
_cell.angle_gamma   90.00
#
_symmetry.space_group_name_H-M   'P 1'
#
loop_
_entity.id
_entity.type
_entity.pdbx_description
1 polymer ?
#
loop_
_entity_poly.entity_id
_entity_poly.type
_entity_poly.pdbx_seq_one_letter_code
_entity_poly.pdbx_strand_id
1 'polypeptide(L)' 'MKKKRTHILIDKVNWQDFPYKPRVNFCIAHSGSDIYLQYVVREKSVRAKYLKDNENVWTDSCVEFFISPVKDGSYYES' A
#
# COMPACT_ATOMS: atom_id res chain seq x y z
N MET A 1 25.21 -5.35 12.43
CA MET A 1 24.01 -4.74 13.04
C MET A 1 22.80 -4.99 12.15
N LYS A 2 21.74 -5.63 12.63
CA LYS A 2 20.46 -5.74 11.90
C LYS A 2 19.66 -4.44 12.13
N LYS A 3 19.47 -3.60 11.11
CA LYS A 3 18.53 -2.46 11.19
C LYS A 3 17.13 -3.03 11.42
N LYS A 4 16.48 -2.63 12.52
CA LYS A 4 15.10 -3.01 12.83
C LYS A 4 14.19 -2.27 11.85
N ARG A 5 13.36 -2.98 11.07
CA ARG A 5 12.33 -2.35 10.22
C ARG A 5 11.22 -1.84 11.12
N THR A 6 10.85 -0.57 10.98
CA THR A 6 9.70 0.02 11.68
C THR A 6 8.48 -0.13 10.79
N HIS A 7 7.40 -0.69 11.34
CA HIS A 7 6.13 -0.81 10.65
C HIS A 7 5.23 0.37 11.05
N ILE A 8 4.68 1.06 10.07
CA ILE A 8 3.77 2.20 10.20
C ILE A 8 2.34 1.68 9.97
N LEU A 9 1.39 2.12 10.80
CA LEU A 9 -0.02 1.72 10.69
C LEU A 9 -0.73 2.50 9.58
N ILE A 10 -1.60 1.82 8.84
CA ILE A 10 -2.58 2.44 7.93
C ILE A 10 -3.96 2.20 8.55
N ASP A 11 -4.46 3.17 9.31
CA ASP A 11 -5.65 2.99 10.15
C ASP A 11 -6.63 4.17 10.12
N LYS A 12 -6.38 5.16 9.25
CA LYS A 12 -7.26 6.30 9.05
C LYS A 12 -8.45 5.90 8.18
N VAL A 13 -9.65 5.94 8.76
CA VAL A 13 -10.93 5.76 8.05
C VAL A 13 -11.51 7.13 7.77
N ASN A 14 -11.34 7.62 6.54
CA ASN A 14 -11.74 8.99 6.18
C ASN A 14 -13.26 9.14 6.00
N TRP A 15 -13.96 8.09 5.57
CA TRP A 15 -15.38 8.12 5.24
C TRP A 15 -16.18 7.21 6.17
N GLN A 16 -17.20 7.76 6.83
CA GLN A 16 -18.01 7.03 7.81
C GLN A 16 -18.84 5.91 7.18
N ASP A 17 -19.23 6.04 5.91
CA ASP A 17 -19.99 5.03 5.16
C ASP A 17 -19.21 3.73 4.94
N PHE A 18 -17.88 3.76 5.11
CA PHE A 18 -16.98 2.62 4.95
C PHE A 18 -16.22 2.32 6.26
N PRO A 19 -16.91 1.88 7.33
CA PRO A 19 -16.33 1.78 8.68
C PRO A 19 -15.39 0.57 8.86
N TYR A 20 -15.34 -0.34 7.88
CA TYR A 20 -14.51 -1.54 7.96
C TYR A 20 -13.02 -1.17 7.93
N LYS A 21 -12.32 -1.50 9.02
CA LYS A 21 -10.90 -1.20 9.21
C LYS A 21 -10.08 -2.49 9.40
N PRO A 22 -9.54 -3.09 8.33
CA PRO A 22 -8.62 -4.22 8.45
C PRO A 22 -7.34 -3.80 9.18
N ARG A 23 -6.59 -4.77 9.71
CA ARG A 23 -5.29 -4.47 10.35
C ARG A 23 -4.23 -4.39 9.24
N VAL A 24 -3.78 -3.17 8.94
CA VAL A 24 -2.80 -2.91 7.90
C VAL A 24 -1.61 -2.17 8.48
N ASN A 25 -0.42 -2.64 8.13
CA ASN A 25 0.83 -1.95 8.41
C ASN A 25 1.78 -2.08 7.22
N PHE A 26 2.66 -1.10 7.06
CA PHE A 26 3.66 -1.09 6.00
C PHE A 26 5.02 -0.67 6.52
N CYS A 27 6.08 -1.05 5.82
CA CYS A 27 7.39 -0.42 5.98
C CYS A 27 7.96 -0.04 4.61
N ILE A 28 8.71 1.05 4.58
CA ILE A 28 9.36 1.56 3.37
C ILE A 28 10.86 1.75 3.62
N ALA A 29 11.68 1.43 2.63
CA ALA A 29 13.12 1.65 2.63
C ALA A 29 13.61 1.98 1.22
N HIS A 30 14.85 2.45 1.07
CA HIS A 30 15.46 2.65 -0.24
C HIS A 30 16.93 2.18 -0.26
N SER A 31 17.41 1.71 -1.41
CA SER A 31 18.83 1.42 -1.67
C SER A 31 19.58 2.64 -2.22
N GLY A 32 18.84 3.65 -2.70
CA GLY A 32 19.36 4.77 -3.50
C GLY A 32 18.92 4.69 -4.96
N SER A 33 18.86 3.47 -5.53
CA SER A 33 18.30 3.19 -6.85
C SER A 33 16.84 2.71 -6.80
N ASP A 34 16.46 2.03 -5.71
CA ASP A 34 15.18 1.34 -5.59
C ASP A 34 14.45 1.76 -4.33
N ILE A 35 13.11 1.67 -4.38
CA ILE A 35 12.22 1.78 -3.23
C ILE A 35 11.70 0.37 -2.90
N TYR A 36 11.85 -0.03 -1.64
CA TYR A 36 11.31 -1.28 -1.11
C TYR A 36 10.07 -0.97 -0.29
N LEU A 37 8.95 -1.60 -0.65
CA LEU A 37 7.70 -1.55 0.08
C LEU A 37 7.31 -2.95 0.54
N GLN A 38 6.86 -3.03 1.79
CA GLN A 38 6.30 -4.26 2.34
C GLN A 38 5.04 -3.91 3.12
N TYR A 39 3.91 -4.47 2.69
CA TYR A 39 2.64 -4.40 3.39
C TYR A 39 2.37 -5.71 4.13
N VAL A 40 1.75 -5.60 5.30
CA VAL A 40 1.23 -6.72 6.06
C VAL A 40 -0.24 -6.44 6.37
N VAL A 41 -1.12 -7.19 5.71
CA VAL A 41 -2.57 -7.04 5.79
C VAL A 41 -3.18 -8.23 6.51
N ARG A 42 -4.12 -7.96 7.42
CA ARG A 42 -5.07 -8.96 7.92
C ARG A 42 -6.48 -8.44 7.72
N GLU A 43 -7.20 -9.11 6.82
CA GLU A 43 -8.57 -8.81 6.44
C GLU A 43 -9.45 -10.08 6.55
N LYS A 44 -10.77 -9.90 6.55
CA LYS A 44 -11.74 -11.01 6.70
C LYS A 44 -11.79 -11.93 5.49
N SER A 45 -11.55 -11.40 4.29
CA SER A 45 -11.67 -12.13 3.03
C SER A 45 -10.67 -11.55 2.03
N VAL A 46 -9.94 -12.41 1.34
CA VAL A 46 -9.04 -12.00 0.26
C VAL A 46 -9.70 -12.29 -1.08
N ARG A 47 -9.58 -11.37 -2.04
CA ARG A 47 -10.01 -11.57 -3.42
C ARG A 47 -8.86 -11.26 -4.37
N ALA A 48 -8.67 -12.11 -5.38
CA ALA A 48 -7.69 -11.92 -6.47
C ALA A 48 -8.24 -12.53 -7.76
N LYS A 49 -9.04 -11.75 -8.50
CA LYS A 49 -9.66 -12.10 -9.77
C LYS A 49 -8.79 -11.68 -10.96
N TYR A 50 -8.14 -10.53 -10.85
CA TYR A 50 -7.28 -9.97 -11.89
C TYR A 50 -5.85 -10.47 -11.70
N LEU A 51 -5.28 -11.03 -12.78
CA LEU A 51 -4.03 -11.77 -12.74
C LEU A 51 -2.95 -11.15 -13.63
N LYS A 52 -3.30 -10.13 -14.41
CA LYS A 52 -2.35 -9.39 -15.26
C LYS A 52 -2.16 -7.98 -14.74
N ASP A 53 -0.98 -7.45 -14.98
CA ASP A 53 -0.66 -6.06 -14.70
C ASP A 53 -1.61 -5.12 -15.44
N ASN A 54 -1.90 -3.96 -14.82
CA ASN A 54 -2.78 -2.91 -15.35
C ASN A 54 -4.24 -3.34 -15.59
N GLU A 55 -4.70 -4.41 -14.94
CA GLU A 55 -6.12 -4.74 -14.85
C GLU A 55 -6.79 -4.04 -13.64
N ASN A 56 -8.10 -4.27 -13.44
CA ASN A 56 -8.90 -3.59 -12.42
C ASN A 56 -8.67 -4.13 -11.00
N VAL A 57 -7.41 -4.17 -10.56
CA VAL A 57 -6.95 -4.74 -9.27
C VAL A 57 -7.55 -4.02 -8.05
N TRP A 58 -8.01 -2.77 -8.20
CA TRP A 58 -8.72 -2.04 -7.14
C TRP A 58 -10.05 -2.69 -6.71
N THR A 59 -10.57 -3.64 -7.49
CA THR A 59 -11.79 -4.40 -7.15
C THR A 59 -11.50 -5.72 -6.42
N ASP A 60 -10.22 -6.04 -6.27
CA ASP A 60 -9.68 -7.14 -5.49
C ASP A 60 -9.15 -6.64 -4.14
N SER A 61 -8.61 -7.53 -3.32
CA SER A 61 -7.90 -7.12 -2.10
C SER A 61 -6.60 -6.43 -2.51
N CYS A 62 -6.59 -5.09 -2.45
CA CYS A 62 -5.52 -4.26 -2.96
C CYS A 62 -4.88 -3.40 -1.84
N VAL A 63 -3.60 -3.10 -2.00
CA VAL A 63 -2.89 -2.02 -1.31
C VAL A 63 -2.24 -1.14 -2.37
N GLU A 64 -2.27 0.16 -2.18
CA GLU A 64 -1.80 1.12 -3.18
C GLU A 64 -0.66 1.97 -2.61
N PHE A 65 0.21 2.45 -3.51
CA PHE A 65 1.26 3.41 -3.19
C PHE A 65 1.27 4.56 -4.18
N PHE A 66 1.16 5.78 -3.66
CA PHE A 66 1.21 7.02 -4.45
C PHE A 66 2.46 7.81 -4.10
N ILE A 67 3.22 8.23 -5.11
CA ILE A 67 4.43 9.05 -4.93
C ILE A 67 4.57 10.12 -6.00
N SER A 68 4.97 11.33 -5.57
CA SER A 68 5.40 12.43 -6.43
C SER A 68 6.89 12.68 -6.15
N PRO A 69 7.82 12.07 -6.93
CA PRO A 69 9.25 12.18 -6.66
C PRO A 69 9.83 13.55 -7.05
N VAL A 70 9.10 14.31 -7.86
CA VAL A 70 9.46 15.64 -8.37
C VAL A 70 8.32 16.61 -8.09
N LYS A 71 8.63 17.87 -7.75
CA LYS A 71 7.63 18.89 -7.40
C LYS A 71 7.09 19.63 -8.62
N ASP A 72 6.69 18.89 -9.65
CA ASP A 72 6.11 19.42 -10.89
C ASP A 72 4.60 19.18 -11.00
N GLY A 73 4.02 18.48 -10.03
CA GLY A 73 2.60 18.12 -10.00
C GLY A 73 2.29 16.74 -10.59
N SER A 74 3.29 16.03 -11.15
CA SER A 74 3.15 14.65 -11.58
C SER A 74 3.26 13.68 -10.39
N TYR A 75 2.50 12.59 -10.46
CA TYR A 75 2.55 11.49 -9.49
C TYR A 75 2.45 10.13 -10.20
N TYR A 76 2.90 9.10 -9.51
CA TYR A 76 2.79 7.71 -9.92
C TYR A 76 1.92 6.95 -8.92
N GLU A 77 1.16 6.00 -9.43
CA GLU A 77 0.38 5.02 -8.67
C GLU A 77 0.84 3.61 -9.06
N SER A 78 0.93 2.74 -8.07
CA SER A 78 1.25 1.32 -8.24
C SER A 78 0.27 0.47 -7.45
#